data_AF-A0A8J2LJM5-F1
#
_entry.id   AF-A0A8J2LJM5-F1
#
_cell.length_a   1.000
_cell.length_b   1.000
_cell.length_c   1.000
_cell.angle_alpha   90.00
_cell.angle_beta   90.00
_cell.angle_gamma   90.00
#
_symmetry.space_group_name_H-M   'P 1'
#
loop_
_entity.id
_entity.type
_entity.pdbx_description
1 polymer ?
#
loop_
_entity_poly.entity_id
_entity_poly.type
_entity_poly.pdbx_seq_one_letter_code
_entity_poly.pdbx_strand_id
1 'polypeptide(L)'
;MYVIVKVKKVPFYAPMSAKPIPTTRYGHPPKPVRRYKPPGVKPIKHIRHPQSPTHGVVLVVGEVQSGKSSVVNVLFGGENRQISPIQDRGTINIWEFRSVDNLRVIDTPGLGTPSWLERDAQIMASLKKIFDTDAELSRYIPHMVVVVTRFDAPESEFGHPESGFVKTLKALNLLRARLFDEQHSNIIIVLTHFMDGQRKYRLVPQPLLDKVKSIVRIYVDVPCDPYVVVAENHTDRSNLPRVGNNVRLTNGDLYPENLKEAMLSVARNSKSLIGYEYFFRTLRETPNINFDEPLVFRMVDPERTRYRKFLEAIVLAYSSSSV
;
A
#
# COMPACT_ATOMS: atom_id res chain seq x y z
N MET A 1 -21.45 16.88 -53.25
CA MET A 1 -20.11 16.66 -53.82
C MET A 1 -19.24 16.09 -52.71
N TYR A 2 -18.93 14.78 -52.74
CA TYR A 2 -18.02 14.15 -51.79
C TYR A 2 -17.07 13.24 -52.57
N VAL A 3 -15.79 13.37 -52.24
CA VAL A 3 -14.64 12.80 -52.96
C VAL A 3 -14.41 11.36 -52.51
N ILE A 4 -14.34 10.44 -53.46
CA ILE A 4 -13.95 9.04 -53.24
C ILE A 4 -12.42 8.97 -53.23
N VAL A 5 -11.82 8.57 -52.12
CA VAL A 5 -10.37 8.32 -52.01
C VAL A 5 -10.09 6.83 -52.20
N LYS A 6 -9.39 6.49 -53.29
CA LYS A 6 -8.87 5.13 -53.55
C LYS A 6 -7.67 4.83 -52.66
N VAL A 7 -7.76 3.79 -51.83
CA VAL A 7 -6.63 3.28 -51.04
C VAL A 7 -5.82 2.27 -51.87
N LYS A 8 -4.52 2.53 -52.04
CA LYS A 8 -3.54 1.65 -52.69
C LYS A 8 -3.24 0.43 -51.80
N LYS A 9 -3.24 -0.77 -52.39
CA LYS A 9 -2.79 -2.01 -51.73
C LYS A 9 -1.26 -1.99 -51.56
N VAL A 10 -0.81 -2.32 -50.35
CA VAL A 10 0.61 -2.49 -49.99
C VAL A 10 0.94 -3.99 -50.05
N PRO A 11 2.12 -4.41 -50.57
CA PRO A 11 2.43 -5.81 -50.79
C PRO A 11 2.70 -6.59 -49.50
N PHE A 12 2.26 -7.85 -49.52
CA PHE A 12 2.39 -8.86 -48.48
C PHE A 12 3.81 -9.47 -48.55
N TYR A 13 4.58 -9.39 -47.46
CA TYR A 13 5.84 -10.12 -47.33
C TYR A 13 5.63 -11.38 -46.49
N ALA A 14 5.99 -12.54 -47.04
CA ALA A 14 5.94 -13.83 -46.37
C ALA A 14 7.05 -13.93 -45.31
N PRO A 15 6.80 -14.56 -44.13
CA PRO A 15 7.84 -14.75 -43.13
C PRO A 15 8.81 -15.88 -43.55
N MET A 16 10.11 -15.56 -43.48
CA MET A 16 11.20 -16.51 -43.66
C MET A 16 11.27 -17.51 -42.50
N SER A 17 11.56 -18.77 -42.83
CA SER A 17 11.70 -19.87 -41.87
C SER A 17 12.89 -19.66 -40.93
N ALA A 18 12.61 -19.59 -39.62
CA ALA A 18 13.65 -19.63 -38.59
C ALA A 18 14.12 -21.07 -38.37
N LYS A 19 15.45 -21.28 -38.38
CA LYS A 19 16.10 -22.54 -38.00
C LYS A 19 15.97 -22.79 -36.48
N PRO A 20 15.95 -24.05 -36.02
CA PRO A 20 15.84 -24.34 -34.59
C PRO A 20 17.12 -23.97 -33.83
N ILE A 21 16.94 -23.36 -32.66
CA ILE A 21 17.99 -23.04 -31.68
C ILE A 21 18.22 -24.30 -30.82
N PRO A 22 19.48 -24.69 -30.52
CA PRO A 22 19.75 -25.84 -29.65
C PRO A 22 19.38 -25.53 -28.20
N THR A 23 18.62 -26.43 -27.58
CA THR A 23 18.31 -26.43 -26.15
C THR A 23 19.56 -26.79 -25.34
N THR A 24 20.12 -25.82 -24.61
CA THR A 24 21.09 -26.07 -23.55
C THR A 24 20.39 -26.21 -22.20
N ARG A 25 20.97 -27.08 -21.37
CA ARG A 25 20.42 -27.67 -20.16
C ARG A 25 20.11 -26.64 -19.07
N TYR A 26 19.00 -26.84 -18.38
CA TYR A 26 18.60 -26.15 -17.15
C TYR A 26 19.71 -26.21 -16.10
N GLY A 27 20.32 -25.06 -15.80
CA GLY A 27 21.07 -24.82 -14.57
C GLY A 27 20.12 -24.37 -13.46
N HIS A 28 20.27 -24.92 -12.27
CA HIS A 28 19.55 -24.49 -11.07
C HIS A 28 19.66 -22.98 -10.84
N PRO A 29 18.64 -22.32 -10.27
CA PRO A 29 18.72 -20.91 -9.94
C PRO A 29 19.92 -20.64 -9.00
N PRO A 30 20.65 -19.53 -9.18
CA PRO A 30 21.76 -19.19 -8.31
C PRO A 30 21.26 -19.05 -6.87
N LYS A 31 21.96 -19.68 -5.93
CA LYS A 31 21.71 -19.51 -4.50
C LYS A 31 21.86 -18.01 -4.15
N PRO A 32 20.98 -17.45 -3.30
CA PRO A 32 21.03 -16.04 -2.94
C PRO A 32 22.41 -15.69 -2.36
N VAL A 33 23.04 -14.68 -2.95
CA VAL A 33 24.33 -14.15 -2.51
C VAL A 33 24.16 -13.66 -1.07
N ARG A 34 24.86 -14.30 -0.12
CA ARG A 34 24.98 -13.79 1.26
C ARG A 34 25.61 -12.41 1.19
N ARG A 35 24.86 -11.36 1.56
CA ARG A 35 25.38 -9.99 1.70
C ARG A 35 26.62 -10.00 2.59
N TYR A 36 27.76 -9.62 2.03
CA TYR A 36 29.01 -9.43 2.77
C TYR A 36 28.82 -8.32 3.80
N LYS A 37 28.89 -8.66 5.09
CA LYS A 37 28.99 -7.67 6.17
C LYS A 37 30.48 -7.48 6.47
N PRO A 38 31.07 -6.29 6.24
CA PRO A 38 32.46 -6.05 6.58
C PRO A 38 32.68 -6.24 8.10
N PRO A 39 33.74 -6.93 8.51
CA PRO A 39 34.05 -7.12 9.92
C PRO A 39 34.43 -5.79 10.56
N GLY A 40 33.79 -5.44 11.68
CA GLY A 40 34.16 -4.29 12.52
C GLY A 40 33.12 -3.16 12.63
N VAL A 41 32.07 -3.15 11.81
CA VAL A 41 30.95 -2.22 12.02
C VAL A 41 30.04 -2.81 13.07
N LYS A 42 30.12 -2.32 14.32
CA LYS A 42 29.10 -2.62 15.33
C LYS A 42 27.75 -2.20 14.73
N PRO A 43 26.76 -3.11 14.62
CA PRO A 43 25.46 -2.73 14.12
C PRO A 43 24.97 -1.57 14.98
N ILE A 44 24.65 -0.45 14.34
CA ILE A 44 23.96 0.65 15.01
C ILE A 44 22.71 0.00 15.58
N LYS A 45 22.60 -0.07 16.92
CA LYS A 45 21.38 -0.50 17.58
C LYS A 45 20.34 0.56 17.23
N HIS A 46 19.58 0.31 16.17
CA HIS A 46 18.43 1.14 15.84
C HIS A 46 17.53 1.14 17.09
N ILE A 47 17.14 2.34 17.50
CA ILE A 47 16.17 2.49 18.59
C ILE A 47 14.91 1.75 18.14
N ARG A 48 14.57 0.69 18.86
CA ARG A 48 13.34 -0.06 18.61
C ARG A 48 12.20 0.77 19.14
N HIS A 49 11.27 1.10 18.25
CA HIS A 49 10.07 1.81 18.61
C HIS A 49 8.95 0.79 18.79
N PRO A 50 8.41 0.63 20.01
CA PRO A 50 7.26 -0.24 20.21
C PRO A 50 6.01 0.36 19.56
N GLN A 51 4.92 -0.39 19.53
CA GLN A 51 3.61 0.18 19.17
C GLN A 51 3.08 1.06 20.31
N SER A 52 2.16 1.97 19.98
CA SER A 52 1.56 2.85 20.99
C SER A 52 0.81 2.04 22.07
N PRO A 53 0.99 2.36 23.36
CA PRO A 53 0.21 1.75 24.45
C PRO A 53 -1.12 2.47 24.72
N THR A 54 -1.40 3.59 24.05
CA THR A 54 -2.53 4.48 24.38
C THR A 54 -3.50 4.71 23.24
N HIS A 55 -3.08 4.52 21.99
CA HIS A 55 -3.94 4.71 20.82
C HIS A 55 -3.75 3.57 19.82
N GLY A 56 -4.84 3.07 19.25
CA GLY A 56 -4.77 2.29 18.02
C GLY A 56 -4.34 3.21 16.87
N VAL A 57 -3.30 2.86 16.11
CA VAL A 57 -2.78 3.74 15.04
C VAL A 57 -2.76 2.99 13.71
N VAL A 58 -3.54 3.48 12.76
CA VAL A 58 -3.60 2.99 11.38
C VAL A 58 -3.03 4.04 10.45
N LEU A 59 -1.94 3.73 9.76
CA LEU A 59 -1.40 4.54 8.67
C LEU A 59 -1.87 3.98 7.33
N VAL A 60 -2.57 4.78 6.54
CA VAL A 60 -3.05 4.42 5.20
C VAL A 60 -2.21 5.12 4.14
N VAL A 61 -1.51 4.32 3.33
CA VAL A 61 -0.56 4.75 2.28
C VAL A 61 -0.82 3.97 1.01
N GLY A 62 -0.26 4.39 -0.12
CA GLY A 62 -0.58 3.77 -1.39
C GLY A 62 -0.50 4.73 -2.57
N GLU A 63 -0.73 4.21 -3.76
CA GLU A 63 -0.64 4.97 -5.00
C GLU A 63 -1.71 6.07 -5.11
N VAL A 64 -1.49 7.01 -6.01
CA VAL A 64 -2.54 7.93 -6.44
C VAL A 64 -3.70 7.12 -7.03
N GLN A 65 -4.94 7.49 -6.67
CA GLN A 65 -6.17 6.82 -7.13
C GLN A 65 -6.29 5.32 -6.78
N SER A 66 -5.54 4.82 -5.80
CA SER A 66 -5.71 3.44 -5.33
C SER A 66 -6.93 3.22 -4.42
N GLY A 67 -7.72 4.25 -4.12
CA GLY A 67 -8.91 4.13 -3.27
C GLY A 67 -8.64 4.13 -1.76
N LYS A 68 -7.51 4.69 -1.30
CA LYS A 68 -7.16 4.86 0.14
C LYS A 68 -8.30 5.44 0.97
N SER A 69 -8.72 6.66 0.63
CA SER A 69 -9.78 7.36 1.37
C SER A 69 -11.11 6.62 1.30
N SER A 70 -11.39 5.92 0.20
CA SER A 70 -12.56 5.05 0.09
C SER A 70 -12.47 3.84 1.04
N VAL A 71 -11.31 3.20 1.16
CA VAL A 71 -11.08 2.13 2.15
C VAL A 71 -11.26 2.66 3.58
N VAL A 72 -10.74 3.86 3.87
CA VAL A 72 -10.94 4.53 5.17
C VAL A 72 -12.44 4.74 5.45
N ASN A 73 -13.19 5.24 4.48
CA ASN A 73 -14.63 5.48 4.62
C ASN A 73 -15.41 4.17 4.76
N VAL A 74 -15.06 3.11 4.03
CA VAL A 74 -15.71 1.80 4.17
C VAL A 74 -15.44 1.18 5.54
N LEU A 75 -14.23 1.30 6.07
CA LEU A 75 -13.87 0.71 7.36
C LEU A 75 -14.40 1.49 8.56
N PHE A 76 -14.37 2.82 8.48
CA PHE A 76 -14.52 3.68 9.66
C PHE A 76 -15.61 4.75 9.51
N GLY A 77 -16.13 4.95 8.29
CA GLY A 77 -17.18 5.92 8.02
C GLY A 77 -18.56 5.50 8.52
N GLY A 78 -18.79 4.21 8.76
CA GLY A 78 -20.13 3.72 9.12
C GLY A 78 -21.16 3.92 8.00
N GLU A 79 -22.43 3.69 8.31
CA GLU A 79 -23.52 3.86 7.34
C GLU A 79 -23.77 5.36 7.11
N ASN A 80 -23.36 5.87 5.95
CA ASN A 80 -23.64 7.23 5.44
C ASN A 80 -22.73 8.38 5.92
N ARG A 81 -21.58 8.13 6.55
CA ARG A 81 -20.62 9.20 6.89
C ARG A 81 -19.31 9.04 6.14
N GLN A 82 -19.02 10.05 5.31
CA GLN A 82 -17.71 10.21 4.71
C GLN A 82 -16.81 10.92 5.73
N ILE A 83 -15.80 10.22 6.24
CA ILE A 83 -14.83 10.81 7.17
C ILE A 83 -13.61 11.36 6.43
N SER A 84 -13.14 10.66 5.41
CA SER A 84 -11.99 11.08 4.60
C SER A 84 -12.45 11.70 3.27
N PRO A 85 -11.89 12.87 2.88
CA PRO A 85 -12.25 13.52 1.63
C PRO A 85 -11.84 12.67 0.43
N ILE A 86 -12.83 12.30 -0.39
CA ILE A 86 -12.63 11.67 -1.70
C ILE A 86 -12.53 12.83 -2.69
N GLN A 87 -11.31 13.11 -3.15
CA GLN A 87 -11.04 14.19 -4.11
C GLN A 87 -10.70 13.58 -5.47
N ASP A 88 -11.33 14.10 -6.54
CA ASP A 88 -11.11 13.62 -7.92
C ASP A 88 -9.64 13.70 -8.36
N ARG A 89 -8.89 14.68 -7.83
CA ARG A 89 -7.47 14.90 -8.10
C ARG A 89 -6.52 14.24 -7.09
N GLY A 90 -7.06 13.43 -6.18
CA GLY A 90 -6.34 12.79 -5.09
C GLY A 90 -6.04 13.71 -3.91
N THR A 91 -5.90 13.12 -2.72
CA THR A 91 -5.63 13.82 -1.47
C THR A 91 -4.30 14.59 -1.54
N ILE A 92 -4.32 15.88 -1.21
CA ILE A 92 -3.12 16.76 -1.24
C ILE A 92 -2.42 16.91 0.11
N ASN A 93 -3.16 16.72 1.21
CA ASN A 93 -2.65 16.83 2.58
C ASN A 93 -2.66 15.47 3.28
N ILE A 94 -1.92 15.36 4.37
CA ILE A 94 -2.05 14.24 5.30
C ILE A 94 -3.17 14.59 6.29
N TRP A 95 -4.15 13.71 6.41
CA TRP A 95 -5.29 13.86 7.30
C TRP A 95 -5.18 12.87 8.44
N GLU A 96 -5.49 13.33 9.65
CA GLU A 96 -5.63 12.45 10.81
C GLU A 96 -7.03 12.57 11.39
N PHE A 97 -7.66 11.42 11.56
CA PHE A 97 -8.95 11.27 12.21
C PHE A 97 -8.70 10.61 13.56
N ARG A 98 -9.20 11.24 14.64
CA ARG A 98 -9.10 10.72 16.01
C ARG A 98 -10.49 10.37 16.50
N SER A 99 -10.66 9.15 17.01
CA SER A 99 -11.91 8.74 17.64
C SER A 99 -11.87 8.98 19.14
N VAL A 100 -13.07 9.08 19.73
CA VAL A 100 -13.26 9.11 21.18
C VAL A 100 -12.70 7.86 21.89
N ASP A 101 -12.58 6.75 21.16
CA ASP A 101 -12.05 5.47 21.65
C ASP A 101 -10.54 5.32 21.44
N ASN A 102 -9.83 6.44 21.21
CA ASN A 102 -8.38 6.48 20.99
C ASN A 102 -7.89 5.76 19.72
N LEU A 103 -8.73 5.64 18.68
CA LEU A 103 -8.27 5.24 17.34
C LEU A 103 -7.76 6.47 16.59
N ARG A 104 -6.57 6.35 16.00
CA ARG A 104 -5.97 7.33 15.09
C ARG A 104 -5.87 6.71 13.70
N VAL A 105 -6.50 7.32 12.71
CA VAL A 105 -6.38 6.93 11.29
C VAL A 105 -5.69 8.06 10.54
N ILE A 106 -4.53 7.78 9.98
CA ILE A 106 -3.73 8.73 9.19
C ILE A 106 -3.90 8.38 7.72
N ASP A 107 -4.67 9.18 6.98
CA ASP A 107 -4.82 9.05 5.53
C ASP A 107 -3.84 9.99 4.81
N THR A 108 -3.20 9.48 3.77
CA THR A 108 -2.09 10.17 3.11
C THR A 108 -2.37 10.46 1.64
N PRO A 109 -1.70 11.47 1.06
CA PRO A 109 -1.61 11.62 -0.38
C PRO A 109 -1.06 10.35 -1.07
N GLY A 110 -1.39 10.18 -2.34
CA GLY A 110 -0.82 9.09 -3.14
C GLY A 110 0.67 9.26 -3.39
N LEU A 111 1.40 8.15 -3.38
CA LEU A 111 2.83 8.05 -3.69
C LEU A 111 3.09 7.33 -5.02
N GLY A 112 4.32 7.42 -5.51
CA GLY A 112 4.84 6.53 -6.55
C GLY A 112 4.50 6.94 -7.98
N THR A 113 3.98 8.15 -8.20
CA THR A 113 3.77 8.67 -9.55
C THR A 113 5.13 9.03 -10.17
N PRO A 114 5.52 8.44 -11.33
CA PRO A 114 6.87 8.61 -11.89
C PRO A 114 7.29 10.06 -12.14
N SER A 115 6.35 10.93 -12.48
CA SER A 115 6.61 12.35 -12.78
C SER A 115 6.62 13.26 -11.54
N TRP A 116 6.36 12.75 -10.33
CA TRP A 116 6.10 13.56 -9.14
C TRP A 116 7.08 13.28 -7.98
N LEU A 117 8.38 13.17 -8.27
CA LEU A 117 9.43 12.91 -7.27
C LEU A 117 9.43 13.94 -6.14
N GLU A 118 9.24 15.21 -6.48
CA GLU A 118 9.17 16.32 -5.54
C GLU A 118 8.00 16.18 -4.58
N ARG A 119 6.86 15.72 -5.09
CA ARG A 119 5.66 15.51 -4.27
C ARG A 119 5.86 14.34 -3.32
N ASP A 120 6.40 13.22 -3.81
CA ASP A 120 6.71 12.05 -2.98
C ASP A 120 7.70 12.42 -1.87
N ALA A 121 8.76 13.18 -2.20
CA ALA A 121 9.72 13.69 -1.23
C ALA A 121 9.05 14.59 -0.17
N GLN A 122 8.12 15.45 -0.59
CA GLN A 122 7.37 16.30 0.32
C GLN A 122 6.47 15.50 1.28
N ILE A 123 5.79 14.46 0.76
CA ILE A 123 4.96 13.55 1.56
C ILE A 123 5.82 12.81 2.58
N MET A 124 6.93 12.21 2.16
CA MET A 124 7.81 11.45 3.05
C MET A 124 8.48 12.35 4.10
N ALA A 125 8.88 13.57 3.72
CA ALA A 125 9.39 14.57 4.66
C ALA A 125 8.34 14.99 5.70
N SER A 126 7.07 15.10 5.29
CA SER A 126 5.95 15.46 6.15
C SER A 126 5.58 14.32 7.10
N LEU A 127 5.51 13.09 6.61
CA LEU A 127 5.36 11.90 7.46
C LEU A 127 6.49 11.81 8.47
N LYS A 128 7.75 11.96 8.04
CA LYS A 128 8.88 11.99 8.97
C LYS A 128 8.72 13.09 10.02
N LYS A 129 8.25 14.28 9.64
CA LYS A 129 7.99 15.36 10.60
C LYS A 129 6.98 14.91 11.65
N ILE A 130 5.85 14.35 11.25
CA ILE A 130 4.81 13.85 12.16
C ILE A 130 5.41 12.82 13.13
N PHE A 131 6.11 11.81 12.59
CA PHE A 131 6.80 10.82 13.39
C PHE A 131 7.97 11.37 14.22
N ASP A 132 8.50 12.57 13.97
CA ASP A 132 9.57 13.14 14.80
C ASP A 132 9.00 14.07 15.88
N THR A 133 7.84 14.69 15.66
CA THR A 133 7.32 15.78 16.50
C THR A 133 6.03 15.48 17.25
N ASP A 134 5.25 14.49 16.82
CA ASP A 134 4.06 14.08 17.55
C ASP A 134 4.45 13.47 18.91
N ALA A 135 3.75 13.87 19.97
CA ALA A 135 4.10 13.50 21.34
C ALA A 135 4.17 11.98 21.57
N GLU A 136 3.34 11.24 20.86
CA GLU A 136 3.26 9.78 20.93
C GLU A 136 4.04 9.14 19.79
N LEU A 137 3.74 9.51 18.54
CA LEU A 137 4.36 8.87 17.39
C LEU A 137 5.87 9.10 17.35
N SER A 138 6.43 10.12 18.02
CA SER A 138 7.90 10.27 18.21
C SER A 138 8.58 9.08 18.88
N ARG A 139 7.83 8.30 19.66
CA ARG A 139 8.34 7.16 20.45
C ARG A 139 7.87 5.82 19.92
N TYR A 140 6.77 5.80 19.17
CA TYR A 140 6.10 4.57 18.77
C TYR A 140 5.95 4.44 17.24
N ILE A 141 5.73 3.22 16.77
CA ILE A 141 5.32 2.93 15.38
C ILE A 141 3.80 2.74 15.28
N PRO A 142 3.21 2.84 14.07
CA PRO A 142 1.83 2.48 13.84
C PRO A 142 1.55 1.01 14.17
N HIS A 143 0.34 0.74 14.65
CA HIS A 143 -0.14 -0.63 14.83
C HIS A 143 -0.33 -1.34 13.49
N MET A 144 -0.74 -0.58 12.47
CA MET A 144 -0.98 -1.08 11.12
C MET A 144 -0.51 -0.08 10.08
N VAL A 145 0.17 -0.58 9.05
CA VAL A 145 0.45 0.15 7.81
C VAL A 145 -0.37 -0.52 6.70
N VAL A 146 -1.46 0.13 6.32
CA VAL A 146 -2.35 -0.31 5.25
C VAL A 146 -1.86 0.29 3.94
N VAL A 147 -1.29 -0.55 3.08
CA VAL A 147 -0.79 -0.15 1.76
C VAL A 147 -1.84 -0.50 0.71
N VAL A 148 -2.44 0.52 0.10
CA VAL A 148 -3.51 0.37 -0.87
C VAL A 148 -2.97 0.53 -2.28
N THR A 149 -3.18 -0.49 -3.11
CA THR A 149 -2.87 -0.50 -4.55
C THR A 149 -4.08 -1.04 -5.31
N ARG A 150 -4.02 -0.99 -6.64
CA ARG A 150 -5.12 -1.39 -7.52
C ARG A 150 -4.94 -2.81 -8.01
N PHE A 151 -6.00 -3.61 -7.92
CA PHE A 151 -6.05 -4.98 -8.43
C PHE A 151 -6.10 -5.03 -9.96
N ASP A 152 -6.67 -4.00 -10.60
CA ASP A 152 -6.84 -3.90 -12.05
C ASP A 152 -5.59 -3.39 -12.78
N ALA A 153 -4.48 -3.14 -12.07
CA ALA A 153 -3.23 -2.79 -12.69
C ALA A 153 -2.76 -3.89 -13.66
N PRO A 154 -2.20 -3.53 -14.84
CA PRO A 154 -1.68 -4.52 -15.78
C PRO A 154 -0.67 -5.47 -15.12
N GLU A 155 -0.71 -6.75 -15.51
CA GLU A 155 0.16 -7.77 -14.92
C GLU A 155 1.66 -7.46 -15.10
N SER A 156 1.98 -6.75 -16.18
CA SER A 156 3.31 -6.22 -16.50
C SER A 156 3.79 -5.13 -15.54
N GLU A 157 2.87 -4.42 -14.88
CA GLU A 157 3.20 -3.36 -13.91
C GLU A 157 3.37 -3.92 -12.49
N PHE A 158 2.70 -5.03 -12.18
CA PHE A 158 2.88 -5.72 -10.89
C PHE A 158 4.31 -6.24 -10.73
N GLY A 159 5.08 -5.54 -9.88
CA GLY A 159 6.48 -5.85 -9.57
C GLY A 159 7.49 -5.17 -10.48
N HIS A 160 7.06 -4.43 -11.49
CA HIS A 160 7.95 -3.63 -12.31
C HIS A 160 8.62 -2.54 -11.45
N PRO A 161 9.95 -2.33 -11.51
CA PRO A 161 10.64 -1.35 -10.65
C PRO A 161 10.10 0.08 -10.72
N GLU A 162 9.51 0.44 -11.87
CA GLU A 162 8.92 1.76 -12.13
C GLU A 162 7.43 1.88 -11.80
N SER A 163 6.75 0.79 -11.42
CA SER A 163 5.33 0.87 -11.08
C SER A 163 5.11 1.64 -9.78
N GLY A 164 3.95 2.29 -9.65
CA GLY A 164 3.65 3.09 -8.48
C GLY A 164 3.63 2.28 -7.19
N PHE A 165 3.22 1.00 -7.26
CA PHE A 165 3.23 0.10 -6.10
C PHE A 165 4.65 -0.13 -5.60
N VAL A 166 5.59 -0.47 -6.50
CA VAL A 166 7.00 -0.66 -6.13
C VAL A 166 7.64 0.63 -5.63
N LYS A 167 7.36 1.76 -6.29
CA LYS A 167 7.83 3.08 -5.84
C LYS A 167 7.30 3.45 -4.46
N THR A 168 6.03 3.16 -4.19
CA THR A 168 5.43 3.33 -2.86
C THR A 168 6.18 2.50 -1.82
N LEU A 169 6.46 1.21 -2.09
CA LEU A 169 7.22 0.35 -1.18
C LEU A 169 8.64 0.89 -0.93
N LYS A 170 9.34 1.31 -1.99
CA LYS A 170 10.67 1.94 -1.91
C LYS A 170 10.64 3.20 -1.04
N ALA A 171 9.65 4.07 -1.23
CA ALA A 171 9.48 5.27 -0.43
C ALA A 171 9.24 4.94 1.05
N LEU A 172 8.33 4.02 1.36
CA LEU A 172 8.06 3.59 2.74
C LEU A 172 9.30 2.99 3.42
N ASN A 173 10.12 2.25 2.67
CA ASN A 173 11.36 1.66 3.20
C ASN A 173 12.37 2.73 3.67
N LEU A 174 12.32 3.98 3.16
CA LEU A 174 13.10 5.10 3.68
C LEU A 174 12.75 5.45 5.14
N LEU A 175 11.55 5.08 5.59
CA LEU A 175 11.05 5.26 6.94
C LEU A 175 10.88 3.95 7.71
N ARG A 176 11.51 2.85 7.26
CA ARG A 176 11.27 1.50 7.83
C ARG A 176 11.31 1.45 9.36
N ALA A 177 12.29 2.10 9.99
CA ALA A 177 12.49 2.07 11.44
C ALA A 177 11.40 2.82 12.24
N ARG A 178 10.54 3.58 11.54
CA ARG A 178 9.43 4.34 12.12
C ARG A 178 8.07 3.78 11.72
N LEU A 179 8.02 2.85 10.75
CA LEU A 179 6.80 2.32 10.19
C LEU A 179 6.60 0.83 10.48
N PHE A 180 7.67 0.04 10.47
CA PHE A 180 7.58 -1.42 10.47
C PHE A 180 8.10 -2.03 11.76
N ASP A 181 7.41 -3.07 12.20
CA ASP A 181 7.81 -3.88 13.35
C ASP A 181 8.89 -4.90 12.91
N GLU A 182 9.91 -5.09 13.74
CA GLU A 182 11.05 -5.97 13.44
C GLU A 182 10.77 -7.45 13.73
N GLN A 183 9.74 -7.77 14.49
CA GLN A 183 9.39 -9.13 14.94
C GLN A 183 8.18 -9.68 14.20
N HIS A 184 7.22 -8.80 13.86
CA HIS A 184 5.96 -9.18 13.24
C HIS A 184 5.65 -8.25 12.06
N SER A 185 4.91 -8.72 11.06
CA SER A 185 4.45 -7.85 9.99
C SER A 185 3.24 -7.05 10.48
N ASN A 186 3.37 -5.73 10.54
CA ASN A 186 2.27 -4.81 10.75
C ASN A 186 1.69 -4.25 9.43
N ILE A 187 2.01 -4.90 8.30
CA ILE A 187 1.61 -4.45 6.97
C ILE A 187 0.40 -5.24 6.48
N ILE A 188 -0.58 -4.50 5.95
CA ILE A 188 -1.73 -5.06 5.24
C ILE A 188 -1.75 -4.44 3.84
N ILE A 189 -1.68 -5.26 2.80
CA ILE A 189 -1.85 -4.82 1.42
C ILE A 189 -3.32 -4.97 1.04
N VAL A 190 -3.92 -3.90 0.52
CA VAL A 190 -5.31 -3.88 0.05
C VAL A 190 -5.30 -3.66 -1.46
N LEU A 191 -5.85 -4.62 -2.20
CA LEU A 191 -5.99 -4.57 -3.66
C LEU A 191 -7.41 -4.14 -4.01
N THR A 192 -7.61 -2.84 -4.27
CA THR A 192 -8.92 -2.26 -4.62
C THR A 192 -9.26 -2.46 -6.10
N HIS A 193 -10.44 -2.01 -6.56
CA HIS A 193 -10.89 -2.19 -7.95
C HIS A 193 -10.90 -3.69 -8.34
N PHE A 194 -11.23 -4.55 -7.39
CA PHE A 194 -11.20 -5.99 -7.60
C PHE A 194 -12.07 -6.40 -8.79
N MET A 195 -13.21 -5.73 -8.99
CA MET A 195 -14.16 -6.07 -10.05
C MET A 195 -13.72 -5.62 -11.45
N ASP A 196 -12.82 -4.65 -11.54
CA ASP A 196 -12.24 -4.17 -12.80
C ASP A 196 -11.05 -5.03 -13.26
N GLY A 197 -10.54 -5.90 -12.39
CA GLY A 197 -9.44 -6.80 -12.71
C GLY A 197 -9.77 -7.94 -13.66
N GLN A 198 -8.69 -8.60 -14.12
CA GLN A 198 -8.79 -9.73 -15.03
C GLN A 198 -9.62 -10.88 -14.43
N ARG A 199 -10.58 -11.39 -15.20
CA ARG A 199 -11.53 -12.43 -14.75
C ARG A 199 -10.85 -13.66 -14.16
N LYS A 200 -9.68 -14.09 -14.71
CA LYS A 200 -8.91 -15.24 -14.18
C LYS A 200 -8.54 -15.06 -12.70
N TYR A 201 -8.12 -13.86 -12.31
CA TYR A 201 -7.72 -13.55 -10.93
C TYR A 201 -8.89 -13.21 -10.04
N ARG A 202 -10.03 -12.76 -10.59
CA ARG A 202 -11.23 -12.52 -9.79
C ARG A 202 -11.84 -13.79 -9.21
N LEU A 203 -11.74 -14.92 -9.91
CA LEU A 203 -12.22 -16.20 -9.41
C LEU A 203 -11.20 -16.89 -8.50
N VAL A 204 -9.91 -16.77 -8.83
CA VAL A 204 -8.81 -17.39 -8.09
C VAL A 204 -7.68 -16.36 -7.91
N PRO A 205 -7.76 -15.47 -6.91
CA PRO A 205 -6.80 -14.37 -6.76
C PRO A 205 -5.45 -14.82 -6.19
N GLN A 206 -5.38 -16.01 -5.57
CA GLN A 206 -4.22 -16.47 -4.80
C GLN A 206 -2.86 -16.30 -5.52
N PRO A 207 -2.70 -16.65 -6.81
CA PRO A 207 -1.44 -16.45 -7.51
C PRO A 207 -0.98 -14.99 -7.56
N LEU A 208 -1.92 -14.05 -7.71
CA LEU A 208 -1.61 -12.61 -7.69
C LEU A 208 -1.30 -12.15 -6.26
N LEU A 209 -2.03 -12.64 -5.25
CA LEU A 209 -1.76 -12.29 -3.84
C LEU A 209 -0.37 -12.74 -3.42
N ASP A 210 0.06 -13.95 -3.81
CA ASP A 210 1.38 -14.49 -3.52
C ASP A 210 2.50 -13.74 -4.27
N LYS A 211 2.21 -13.31 -5.52
CA LYS A 211 3.11 -12.41 -6.27
C LYS A 211 3.28 -11.08 -5.53
N VAL A 212 2.20 -10.49 -5.02
CA VAL A 212 2.23 -9.24 -4.23
C VAL A 212 3.06 -9.41 -2.96
N LYS A 213 2.86 -10.49 -2.19
CA LYS A 213 3.70 -10.78 -1.01
C LYS A 213 5.19 -10.88 -1.37
N SER A 214 5.50 -11.56 -2.47
CA SER A 214 6.87 -11.72 -2.96
C SER A 214 7.49 -10.36 -3.32
N ILE A 215 6.75 -9.49 -3.98
CA ILE A 215 7.18 -8.11 -4.29
C ILE A 215 7.45 -7.32 -2.99
N VAL A 216 6.56 -7.40 -2.00
CA VAL A 216 6.76 -6.72 -0.71
C VAL A 216 8.06 -7.18 -0.05
N ARG A 217 8.35 -8.49 -0.02
CA ARG A 217 9.60 -9.03 0.54
C ARG A 217 10.86 -8.53 -0.17
N ILE A 218 10.77 -8.28 -1.47
CA ILE A 218 11.91 -7.79 -2.27
C ILE A 218 12.22 -6.33 -1.91
N TYR A 219 11.20 -5.49 -1.81
CA TYR A 219 11.37 -4.03 -1.66
C TYR A 219 11.28 -3.53 -0.22
N VAL A 220 10.72 -4.32 0.69
CA VAL A 220 10.56 -4.01 2.10
C VAL A 220 11.10 -5.17 2.94
N ASP A 221 12.04 -4.86 3.82
CA ASP A 221 12.65 -5.81 4.75
C ASP A 221 11.66 -6.09 5.91
N VAL A 222 10.72 -7.02 5.67
CA VAL A 222 9.70 -7.45 6.65
C VAL A 222 10.06 -8.80 7.27
N PRO A 223 9.78 -9.00 8.57
CA PRO A 223 10.12 -10.25 9.27
C PRO A 223 9.25 -11.44 8.86
N CYS A 224 8.04 -11.19 8.37
CA CYS A 224 7.13 -12.21 7.87
C CYS A 224 6.21 -11.65 6.78
N ASP A 225 5.41 -12.52 6.16
CA ASP A 225 4.49 -12.10 5.09
C ASP A 225 3.48 -11.06 5.56
N PRO A 226 3.21 -10.02 4.76
CA PRO A 226 2.06 -9.17 4.98
C PRO A 226 0.76 -9.93 4.72
N TYR A 227 -0.32 -9.45 5.33
CA TYR A 227 -1.66 -9.82 4.89
C TYR A 227 -1.95 -9.13 3.56
N VAL A 228 -2.58 -9.84 2.63
CA VAL A 228 -3.01 -9.27 1.34
C VAL A 228 -4.49 -9.58 1.17
N VAL A 229 -5.31 -8.56 1.01
CA VAL A 229 -6.76 -8.67 0.86
C VAL A 229 -7.22 -7.98 -0.42
N VAL A 230 -8.30 -8.49 -1.01
CA VAL A 230 -9.00 -7.86 -2.14
C VAL A 230 -10.16 -7.02 -1.63
N ALA A 231 -10.43 -5.91 -2.32
CA ALA A 231 -11.44 -4.93 -1.93
C ALA A 231 -12.19 -4.39 -3.15
N GLU A 232 -13.49 -4.13 -2.97
CA GLU A 232 -14.30 -3.43 -3.95
C GLU A 232 -15.05 -2.28 -3.27
N ASN A 233 -14.64 -1.05 -3.58
CA ASN A 233 -15.20 0.15 -2.96
C ASN A 233 -16.46 0.65 -3.70
N HIS A 234 -16.66 0.27 -4.96
CA HIS A 234 -17.80 0.70 -5.77
C HIS A 234 -18.88 -0.39 -5.84
N THR A 235 -19.39 -0.77 -4.68
CA THR A 235 -20.36 -1.88 -4.53
C THR A 235 -21.62 -1.72 -5.38
N ASP A 236 -22.07 -0.48 -5.56
CA ASP A 236 -23.32 -0.18 -6.27
C ASP A 236 -23.19 -0.36 -7.79
N ARG A 237 -21.97 -0.29 -8.34
CA ARG A 237 -21.72 -0.49 -9.78
C ARG A 237 -21.50 -1.94 -10.16
N SER A 238 -21.10 -2.77 -9.20
CA SER A 238 -20.62 -4.13 -9.48
C SER A 238 -21.69 -5.21 -9.40
N ASN A 239 -22.94 -4.87 -9.07
CA ASN A 239 -24.06 -5.81 -8.88
C ASN A 239 -23.69 -7.01 -7.98
N LEU A 240 -22.87 -6.76 -6.95
CA LEU A 240 -22.40 -7.80 -6.04
C LEU A 240 -23.47 -8.18 -5.01
N PRO A 241 -23.64 -9.47 -4.68
CA PRO A 241 -24.59 -9.89 -3.67
C PRO A 241 -24.18 -9.38 -2.29
N ARG A 242 -25.14 -8.82 -1.54
CA ARG A 242 -24.95 -8.41 -0.14
C ARG A 242 -25.21 -9.58 0.81
N VAL A 243 -24.42 -9.65 1.88
CA VAL A 243 -24.57 -10.59 2.99
C VAL A 243 -24.50 -9.78 4.28
N GLY A 244 -25.66 -9.41 4.83
CA GLY A 244 -25.74 -8.39 5.88
C GLY A 244 -25.19 -7.05 5.38
N ASN A 245 -24.27 -6.46 6.15
CA ASN A 245 -23.60 -5.19 5.81
C ASN A 245 -22.35 -5.37 4.92
N ASN A 246 -22.06 -6.60 4.50
CA ASN A 246 -20.91 -6.92 3.65
C ASN A 246 -21.35 -7.18 2.20
N VAL A 247 -20.41 -7.03 1.27
CA VAL A 247 -20.54 -7.51 -0.11
C VAL A 247 -19.74 -8.79 -0.30
N ARG A 248 -20.34 -9.77 -0.98
CA ARG A 248 -19.64 -10.98 -1.37
C ARG A 248 -18.99 -10.78 -2.73
N LEU A 249 -17.67 -10.86 -2.76
CA LEU A 249 -16.83 -10.76 -3.94
C LEU A 249 -16.92 -12.04 -4.78
N THR A 250 -16.44 -11.97 -6.03
CA THR A 250 -16.51 -13.09 -6.99
C THR A 250 -15.65 -14.31 -6.62
N ASN A 251 -14.65 -14.14 -5.75
CA ASN A 251 -13.87 -15.24 -5.15
C ASN A 251 -14.52 -15.82 -3.88
N GLY A 252 -15.67 -15.30 -3.44
CA GLY A 252 -16.37 -15.74 -2.24
C GLY A 252 -16.03 -14.95 -0.97
N ASP A 253 -15.00 -14.10 -1.00
CA ASP A 253 -14.66 -13.25 0.15
C ASP A 253 -15.78 -12.27 0.49
N LEU A 254 -15.89 -11.91 1.77
CA LEU A 254 -16.81 -10.89 2.26
C LEU A 254 -16.03 -9.60 2.54
N TYR A 255 -16.34 -8.52 1.84
CA TYR A 255 -15.74 -7.20 2.05
C TYR A 255 -16.76 -6.25 2.74
N PRO A 256 -16.36 -5.45 3.76
CA PRO A 256 -15.01 -5.31 4.32
C PRO A 256 -14.61 -6.32 5.41
N GLU A 257 -15.41 -7.34 5.68
CA GLU A 257 -15.16 -8.34 6.74
C GLU A 257 -13.75 -8.97 6.68
N ASN A 258 -13.30 -9.40 5.50
CA ASN A 258 -11.97 -9.98 5.28
C ASN A 258 -10.83 -9.01 5.62
N LEU A 259 -11.01 -7.71 5.35
CA LEU A 259 -10.06 -6.67 5.73
C LEU A 259 -10.07 -6.46 7.25
N LYS A 260 -11.24 -6.44 7.90
CA LYS A 260 -11.33 -6.38 9.37
C LYS A 260 -10.62 -7.56 10.03
N GLU A 261 -10.80 -8.77 9.49
CA GLU A 261 -10.11 -9.97 9.99
C GLU A 261 -8.59 -9.90 9.82
N ALA A 262 -8.10 -9.36 8.70
CA ALA A 262 -6.68 -9.11 8.51
C ALA A 262 -6.13 -8.11 9.55
N MET A 263 -6.87 -7.03 9.82
CA MET A 263 -6.52 -6.06 10.87
C MET A 263 -6.46 -6.71 12.26
N LEU A 264 -7.48 -7.48 12.64
CA LEU A 264 -7.49 -8.19 13.93
C LEU A 264 -6.35 -9.21 14.04
N SER A 265 -6.01 -9.88 12.93
CA SER A 265 -4.90 -10.82 12.89
C SER A 265 -3.55 -10.13 13.08
N VAL A 266 -3.33 -8.98 12.45
CA VAL A 266 -2.13 -8.14 12.68
C VAL A 266 -2.05 -7.71 14.14
N ALA A 267 -3.13 -7.18 14.70
CA ALA A 267 -3.16 -6.72 16.09
C ALA A 267 -2.91 -7.86 17.10
N ARG A 268 -3.47 -9.05 16.84
CA ARG A 268 -3.24 -10.24 17.67
C ARG A 268 -1.78 -10.68 17.65
N ASN A 269 -1.13 -10.58 16.49
CA ASN A 269 0.26 -11.02 16.32
C ASN A 269 1.29 -10.03 16.86
N SER A 270 0.95 -8.75 17.01
CA SER A 270 1.92 -7.72 17.40
C SER A 270 2.29 -7.72 18.90
N LYS A 271 1.73 -8.65 19.69
CA LYS A 271 1.87 -8.74 21.17
C LYS A 271 1.41 -7.48 21.92
N SER A 272 0.86 -6.48 21.24
CA SER A 272 0.20 -5.33 21.87
C SER A 272 -1.19 -5.77 22.32
N LEU A 273 -1.31 -6.24 23.56
CA LEU A 273 -2.59 -6.60 24.17
C LEU A 273 -3.60 -5.45 24.07
N ILE A 274 -3.11 -4.22 24.28
CA ILE A 274 -3.91 -3.00 24.20
C ILE A 274 -4.34 -2.73 22.74
N GLY A 275 -3.41 -2.88 21.79
CA GLY A 275 -3.73 -2.74 20.36
C GLY A 275 -4.84 -3.69 19.93
N TYR A 276 -4.74 -4.98 20.28
CA TYR A 276 -5.76 -5.97 19.95
C TYR A 276 -7.14 -5.60 20.50
N GLU A 277 -7.23 -5.25 21.78
CA GLU A 277 -8.51 -4.86 22.41
C GLU A 277 -9.14 -3.64 21.73
N TYR A 278 -8.34 -2.61 21.39
CA TYR A 278 -8.85 -1.46 20.65
C TYR A 278 -9.43 -1.87 19.30
N PHE A 279 -8.66 -2.58 18.47
CA PHE A 279 -9.13 -2.97 17.15
C PHE A 279 -10.31 -3.95 17.22
N PHE A 280 -10.33 -4.84 18.20
CA PHE A 280 -11.45 -5.74 18.42
C PHE A 280 -12.74 -4.98 18.70
N ARG A 281 -12.75 -4.11 19.72
CA ARG A 281 -13.91 -3.29 20.07
C ARG A 281 -14.33 -2.40 18.91
N THR A 282 -13.39 -1.64 18.35
CA THR A 282 -13.69 -0.67 17.30
C THR A 282 -14.18 -1.32 15.99
N LEU A 283 -13.65 -2.47 15.58
CA LEU A 283 -14.03 -3.09 14.30
C LEU A 283 -15.25 -4.04 14.39
N ARG A 284 -15.49 -4.63 15.57
CA ARG A 284 -16.57 -5.61 15.81
C ARG A 284 -17.78 -5.04 16.56
N GLU A 285 -17.55 -4.24 17.58
CA GLU A 285 -18.59 -3.85 18.54
C GLU A 285 -19.15 -2.45 18.30
N THR A 286 -18.39 -1.58 17.61
CA THR A 286 -18.76 -0.19 17.37
C THR A 286 -19.22 0.00 15.92
N PRO A 287 -20.53 -0.06 15.61
CA PRO A 287 -21.02 0.09 14.23
C PRO A 287 -20.76 1.49 13.65
N ASN A 288 -20.67 2.52 14.50
CA ASN A 288 -20.42 3.90 14.12
C ASN A 288 -19.32 4.50 15.00
N ILE A 289 -18.15 4.72 14.41
CA ILE A 289 -17.01 5.31 15.12
C ILE A 289 -17.16 6.83 15.07
N ASN A 290 -17.22 7.45 16.25
CA ASN A 290 -17.26 8.90 16.36
C ASN A 290 -15.85 9.45 16.27
N PHE A 291 -15.55 10.10 15.14
CA PHE A 291 -14.35 10.90 14.96
C PHE A 291 -14.61 12.36 15.29
N ASP A 292 -13.61 12.96 15.93
CA ASP A 292 -13.47 14.40 16.12
C ASP A 292 -13.24 15.12 14.78
N GLU A 293 -13.17 16.45 14.81
CA GLU A 293 -12.75 17.23 13.64
C GLU A 293 -11.38 16.77 13.14
N PRO A 294 -11.23 16.58 11.81
CA PRO A 294 -10.01 16.03 11.27
C PRO A 294 -8.85 17.02 11.37
N LEU A 295 -7.70 16.52 11.78
CA LEU A 295 -6.46 17.28 11.81
C LEU A 295 -5.80 17.24 10.43
N VAL A 296 -5.51 18.42 9.88
CA VAL A 296 -4.82 18.54 8.59
C VAL A 296 -3.36 18.92 8.82
N PHE A 297 -2.45 18.03 8.46
CA PHE A 297 -1.02 18.33 8.54
C PHE A 297 -0.58 19.14 7.33
N ARG A 298 -0.01 20.31 7.59
CA ARG A 298 0.67 21.09 6.56
C ARG A 298 1.90 20.36 6.06
N MET A 299 2.00 20.25 4.76
CA MET A 299 3.15 19.67 4.07
C MET A 299 4.42 20.47 4.38
N VAL A 300 5.56 19.78 4.46
CA VAL A 300 6.87 20.41 4.66
C VAL A 300 7.20 21.28 3.46
N ASP A 301 7.70 22.48 3.72
CA ASP A 301 8.11 23.43 2.71
C ASP A 301 9.34 22.91 1.92
N PRO A 302 9.34 22.97 0.57
CA PRO A 302 10.47 22.58 -0.27
C PRO A 302 11.81 23.25 0.05
N GLU A 303 11.79 24.45 0.66
CA GLU A 303 13.02 25.14 1.04
C GLU A 303 13.72 24.51 2.25
N ARG A 304 13.03 23.65 3.00
CA ARG A 304 13.56 23.04 4.23
C ARG A 304 14.57 21.95 3.91
N THR A 305 15.62 21.87 4.71
CA THR A 305 16.66 20.83 4.63
C THR A 305 16.09 19.40 4.67
N ARG A 306 15.01 19.18 5.42
CA ARG A 306 14.35 17.86 5.49
C ARG A 306 13.79 17.43 4.14
N TYR A 307 13.17 18.35 3.39
CA TYR A 307 12.65 18.06 2.05
C TYR A 307 13.78 17.64 1.11
N ARG A 308 14.87 18.41 1.04
CA ARG A 308 16.00 18.13 0.15
C ARG A 308 16.61 16.75 0.40
N LYS A 309 16.77 16.37 1.67
CA LYS A 309 17.24 15.02 2.05
C LYS A 309 16.31 13.91 1.55
N PHE A 310 14.99 14.11 1.61
CA PHE A 310 14.05 13.14 1.07
C PHE A 310 14.01 13.13 -0.45
N LEU A 311 14.20 14.27 -1.10
CA LEU A 311 14.27 14.34 -2.56
C LEU A 311 15.45 13.51 -3.07
N GLU A 312 16.63 13.71 -2.51
CA GLU A 312 17.83 12.91 -2.81
C GLU A 312 17.57 11.41 -2.56
N ALA A 313 17.00 11.07 -1.41
CA ALA A 313 16.71 9.68 -1.05
C ALA A 313 15.68 9.02 -1.98
N ILE A 314 14.63 9.74 -2.38
CA ILE A 314 13.60 9.25 -3.32
C ILE A 314 14.19 9.05 -4.70
N VAL A 315 14.98 10.00 -5.22
CA VAL A 315 15.68 9.86 -6.50
C VAL A 315 16.54 8.59 -6.49
N LEU A 316 17.38 8.41 -5.47
CA LEU A 316 18.22 7.22 -5.34
C LEU A 316 17.40 5.93 -5.22
N ALA A 317 16.35 5.94 -4.40
CA ALA A 317 15.50 4.77 -4.21
C ALA A 317 14.82 4.37 -5.53
N TYR A 318 14.31 5.33 -6.30
CA TYR A 318 13.56 5.05 -7.53
C TYR A 318 14.50 4.59 -8.65
N SER A 319 15.67 5.22 -8.80
CA SER A 319 16.67 4.81 -9.79
C SER A 319 17.31 3.45 -9.53
N SER A 320 17.22 2.91 -8.31
CA SER A 320 17.75 1.57 -8.02
C SER A 320 16.94 0.49 -8.75
N SER A 321 17.55 -0.18 -9.73
CA SER A 321 16.95 -1.30 -10.46
C SER A 321 16.93 -2.60 -9.65
N SER A 322 17.30 -2.56 -8.37
CA SER A 322 17.54 -3.75 -7.57
C SER A 322 16.30 -4.63 -7.48
N VAL A 323 16.40 -5.81 -8.12
CA VAL A 323 16.37 -7.10 -7.43
C VAL A 323 17.81 -7.53 -7.20
#